data_AF-A0A8X6HSV5-F1
#
_entry.id   AF-A0A8X6HSV5-F1
#
_cell.length_a   1.000
_cell.length_b   1.000
_cell.length_c   1.000
_cell.angle_alpha   90.00
_cell.angle_beta   90.00
_cell.angle_gamma   90.00
#
_symmetry.space_group_name_H-M   'P 1'
#
loop_
_entity.id
_entity.type
_entity.pdbx_description
1 polymer ?
#
loop_
_entity_poly.entity_id
_entity_poly.type
_entity_poly.pdbx_seq_one_letter_code
_entity_poly.pdbx_strand_id
1 'polypeptide(L)'
;MKALLVLLCVWGIQGSILPFLQTPKHDGVKRVCHLTSDNFTTVVTAADIAVVVVKDPLVTTKSVCPTELETFSEITAQVLRKKNSIVCEVLPDVLNIPQTTSVSGIQANPGDVFIYKKGRGIPYYGKRSTRALLNHLFKVNGTQLNVITGKIDKLAFDAVEEVKLVGFFMQGTADHQAFEEAAAHLSPSVRFYAAYDRTVAKHLKLNSVGEIHLVKPFTKTPIVCPQNPASAADIEAFVKANQGSFLTKITEHNLNDPSLFDPSKILVLAIAEEASSLGGYFYRLITKSARNNTNNTEFANLNIVWLEPHIFPSIHLVMDELETTLGIPNKLPAFGALNITTLKSSWLNTATLNCSGDKNSDAQNLQILQEFLTGVVTNTLVPVRIGVQSFVQTPTSQTVAENSEIVLECVVENPIGDCLWLKDGRNIGYNLDRYPHYNWRGDRLTGDCSLIISGATAGRDNGEWVCEVTGDLDNPTLTSNPVKILITAAEPSPSEKAKTEL
;
A
#
# COMPACT_ATOMS: atom_id res chain seq x y z
N MET A 1 -20.82 74.77 9.88
CA MET A 1 -19.73 73.83 10.22
C MET A 1 -20.31 72.43 10.26
N LYS A 2 -20.17 71.65 9.18
CA LYS A 2 -20.38 70.19 9.11
C LYS A 2 -19.81 69.74 7.76
N ALA A 3 -18.60 69.22 7.81
CA ALA A 3 -17.87 68.71 6.66
C ALA A 3 -18.54 67.42 6.17
N LEU A 4 -18.80 67.36 4.86
CA LEU A 4 -19.28 66.19 4.16
C LEU A 4 -18.06 65.27 3.93
N LEU A 5 -17.92 64.22 4.74
CA LEU A 5 -16.90 63.20 4.56
C LEU A 5 -17.37 62.21 3.50
N VAL A 6 -16.97 62.43 2.24
CA VAL A 6 -17.13 61.45 1.17
C VAL A 6 -16.07 60.37 1.37
N LEU A 7 -16.46 59.23 1.96
CA LEU A 7 -15.67 58.00 1.91
C LEU A 7 -15.74 57.45 0.48
N LEU A 8 -14.73 57.79 -0.33
CA LEU A 8 -14.39 57.00 -1.51
C LEU A 8 -13.83 55.67 -1.04
N CYS A 9 -14.69 54.65 -0.91
CA CYS A 9 -14.25 53.26 -0.90
C CYS A 9 -13.68 52.93 -2.29
N VAL A 10 -12.39 53.22 -2.48
CA VAL A 10 -11.62 52.63 -3.57
C VAL A 10 -11.52 51.14 -3.25
N TRP A 11 -12.41 50.34 -3.86
CA TRP A 11 -12.19 48.91 -3.97
C TRP A 11 -11.01 48.74 -4.90
N GLY A 12 -9.80 48.72 -4.33
CA GLY A 12 -8.64 48.21 -5.01
C GLY A 12 -8.91 46.73 -5.30
N ILE A 13 -9.36 46.42 -6.50
CA ILE A 13 -9.19 45.09 -7.06
C ILE A 13 -7.68 44.94 -7.25
N GLN A 14 -6.98 44.56 -6.18
CA GLN A 14 -5.65 44.00 -6.34
C GLN A 14 -5.82 42.80 -7.26
N GLY A 15 -5.17 42.85 -8.42
CA GLY A 15 -5.05 41.72 -9.35
C GLY A 15 -4.26 40.57 -8.73
N SER A 16 -4.77 40.01 -7.63
CA SER A 16 -4.20 38.87 -6.95
C SER A 16 -4.53 37.62 -7.76
N ILE A 17 -3.51 36.83 -8.06
CA ILE A 17 -3.69 35.52 -8.71
C ILE A 17 -4.29 34.48 -7.74
N LEU A 18 -4.23 34.73 -6.43
CA LEU A 18 -4.61 33.76 -5.39
C LEU A 18 -6.03 33.18 -5.55
N PRO A 19 -7.09 33.96 -5.86
CA PRO A 19 -8.41 33.41 -6.09
C PRO A 19 -8.48 32.42 -7.26
N PHE A 20 -7.59 32.56 -8.26
CA PHE A 20 -7.53 31.66 -9.42
C PHE A 20 -6.75 30.37 -9.14
N LEU A 21 -5.98 30.31 -8.05
CA LEU A 21 -5.25 29.12 -7.62
C LEU A 21 -6.09 28.19 -6.73
N GLN A 22 -7.26 28.66 -6.27
CA GLN A 22 -8.17 27.93 -5.40
C GLN A 22 -9.30 27.29 -6.21
N THR A 23 -9.74 26.10 -5.80
CA THR A 23 -10.99 25.54 -6.30
C THR A 23 -12.15 26.37 -5.75
N PRO A 24 -13.12 26.80 -6.59
CA PRO A 24 -14.22 27.61 -6.12
C PRO A 24 -15.10 26.81 -5.15
N LYS A 25 -15.73 27.52 -4.21
CA LYS A 25 -16.81 26.93 -3.40
C LYS A 25 -18.03 26.71 -4.29
N HIS A 26 -18.80 25.67 -3.97
CA HIS A 26 -20.07 25.41 -4.63
C HIS A 26 -21.00 26.61 -4.46
N ASP A 27 -21.56 27.12 -5.57
CA ASP A 27 -22.39 28.32 -5.58
C ASP A 27 -23.90 28.06 -5.32
N GLY A 28 -24.26 26.82 -4.99
CA GLY A 28 -25.63 26.42 -4.68
C GLY A 28 -26.47 26.05 -5.90
N VAL A 29 -25.96 26.24 -7.12
CA VAL A 29 -26.67 25.88 -8.36
C VAL A 29 -26.32 24.46 -8.79
N LYS A 30 -27.33 23.58 -8.85
CA LYS A 30 -27.17 22.22 -9.37
C LYS A 30 -26.95 22.22 -10.88
N ARG A 31 -25.92 21.51 -11.33
CA ARG A 31 -25.48 21.45 -12.74
C ARG A 31 -25.32 20.03 -13.27
N VAL A 32 -25.22 19.05 -12.39
CA VAL A 32 -25.01 17.66 -12.79
C VAL A 32 -26.23 17.14 -13.55
N CYS A 33 -26.03 16.63 -14.77
CA CYS A 33 -27.07 16.00 -15.57
C CYS A 33 -27.30 14.54 -15.16
N HIS A 34 -28.45 13.97 -15.56
CA HIS A 34 -28.77 12.57 -15.35
C HIS A 34 -28.74 11.82 -16.68
N LEU A 35 -27.91 10.77 -16.74
CA LEU A 35 -27.83 9.89 -17.91
C LEU A 35 -28.71 8.66 -17.72
N THR A 36 -29.38 8.31 -18.81
CA THR A 36 -30.24 7.14 -18.98
C THR A 36 -29.80 6.41 -20.23
N SER A 37 -30.23 5.17 -20.43
CA SER A 37 -29.91 4.40 -21.64
C SER A 37 -30.29 5.15 -22.93
N ASP A 38 -31.34 5.97 -22.90
CA ASP A 38 -31.86 6.66 -24.08
C ASP A 38 -31.02 7.89 -24.48
N ASN A 39 -30.46 8.61 -23.49
CA ASN A 39 -29.76 9.88 -23.74
C ASN A 39 -28.24 9.77 -23.66
N PHE A 40 -27.71 8.65 -23.14
CA PHE A 40 -26.30 8.48 -22.83
C PHE A 40 -25.40 8.84 -24.01
N THR A 41 -25.56 8.14 -25.12
CA THR A 41 -24.70 8.28 -26.30
C THR A 41 -24.79 9.70 -26.87
N THR A 42 -25.99 10.25 -26.99
CA THR A 42 -26.20 11.60 -27.54
C THR A 42 -25.54 12.68 -26.69
N VAL A 43 -25.69 12.62 -25.37
CA VAL A 43 -25.15 13.62 -24.45
C VAL A 43 -23.63 13.56 -24.39
N VAL A 44 -23.08 12.35 -24.28
CA VAL A 44 -21.65 12.11 -24.11
C VAL A 44 -20.85 12.40 -25.39
N THR A 45 -21.44 12.17 -26.56
CA THR A 45 -20.80 12.47 -27.86
C THR A 45 -20.90 13.93 -28.27
N ALA A 46 -21.92 14.66 -27.81
CA ALA A 46 -22.09 16.09 -28.10
C ALA A 46 -21.12 17.00 -27.32
N ALA A 47 -20.65 16.55 -26.16
CA ALA A 47 -19.69 17.29 -25.35
C ALA A 47 -18.24 17.04 -25.78
N ASP A 48 -17.38 18.06 -25.65
CA ASP A 48 -15.93 17.90 -25.86
C ASP A 48 -15.36 16.92 -24.83
N ILE A 49 -15.84 17.05 -23.58
CA ILE A 49 -15.54 16.20 -22.44
C ILE A 49 -16.82 15.99 -21.63
N ALA A 50 -17.18 14.73 -21.36
CA ALA A 50 -18.21 14.39 -20.38
C ALA A 50 -17.58 13.62 -19.22
N VAL A 51 -17.70 14.16 -18.02
CA VAL A 51 -17.33 13.46 -16.78
C VAL A 51 -18.58 12.75 -16.28
N VAL A 52 -18.53 11.42 -16.29
CA VAL A 52 -19.66 10.56 -15.93
C VAL A 52 -19.35 9.89 -14.60
N VAL A 53 -20.19 10.16 -13.60
CA VAL A 53 -20.06 9.64 -12.24
C VAL A 53 -21.08 8.54 -12.02
N VAL A 54 -20.62 7.38 -11.55
CA VAL A 54 -21.50 6.24 -11.29
C VAL A 54 -22.10 6.38 -9.90
N LYS A 55 -23.42 6.46 -9.85
CA LYS A 55 -24.19 6.69 -8.63
C LYS A 55 -24.52 5.38 -7.94
N ASP A 56 -24.57 5.42 -6.61
CA ASP A 56 -25.14 4.33 -5.82
C ASP A 56 -26.69 4.38 -5.88
N PRO A 57 -27.36 3.32 -6.38
CA PRO A 57 -28.83 3.27 -6.42
C PRO A 57 -29.49 3.25 -5.04
N LEU A 58 -28.77 2.83 -3.99
CA LEU A 58 -29.28 2.69 -2.63
C LEU A 58 -29.16 3.98 -1.79
N VAL A 59 -28.31 4.92 -2.23
CA VAL A 59 -28.19 6.23 -1.57
C VAL A 59 -29.41 7.07 -1.93
N THR A 60 -30.46 6.93 -1.12
CA THR A 60 -31.57 7.87 -1.11
C THR A 60 -31.11 9.18 -0.46
N THR A 61 -31.45 10.32 -1.07
CA THR A 61 -31.10 11.70 -0.66
C THR A 61 -31.75 12.15 0.67
N LYS A 62 -31.83 11.25 1.66
CA LYS A 62 -32.33 11.54 3.01
C LYS A 62 -31.27 12.18 3.91
N SER A 63 -29.99 12.19 3.49
CA SER A 63 -28.93 12.94 4.17
C SER A 63 -29.09 14.44 3.92
N VAL A 64 -29.03 15.23 4.99
CA VAL A 64 -29.04 16.71 4.92
C VAL A 64 -27.71 17.26 4.40
N CYS A 65 -26.61 16.51 4.57
CA CYS A 65 -25.28 16.90 4.12
C CYS A 65 -24.95 16.23 2.78
N PRO A 66 -24.46 16.97 1.77
CA PRO A 66 -24.01 16.38 0.52
C PRO A 66 -22.80 15.48 0.75
N THR A 67 -22.75 14.36 0.05
CA THR A 67 -21.61 13.45 0.07
C THR A 67 -20.37 14.08 -0.57
N GLU A 68 -19.19 13.51 -0.34
CA GLU A 68 -17.96 13.93 -1.03
C GLU A 68 -18.12 13.84 -2.56
N LEU A 69 -18.74 12.76 -3.05
CA LEU A 69 -18.96 12.52 -4.48
C LEU A 69 -19.94 13.52 -5.10
N GLU A 70 -21.03 13.88 -4.40
CA GLU A 70 -21.97 14.92 -4.85
C GLU A 70 -21.29 16.29 -4.89
N THR A 71 -20.54 16.63 -3.84
CA THR A 71 -19.79 17.89 -3.75
C THR A 71 -18.75 17.99 -4.87
N PHE A 72 -17.98 16.91 -5.09
CA PHE A 72 -17.04 16.77 -6.19
C PHE A 72 -17.70 17.01 -7.55
N SER A 73 -18.84 16.36 -7.79
CA SER A 73 -19.54 16.41 -9.08
C SER A 73 -20.03 17.82 -9.39
N GLU A 74 -20.68 18.47 -8.43
CA GLU A 74 -21.26 19.80 -8.61
C GLU A 74 -20.19 20.90 -8.73
N ILE A 75 -19.13 20.88 -7.92
CA ILE A 75 -18.02 21.83 -8.05
C ILE A 75 -17.31 21.62 -9.39
N THR A 76 -17.12 20.38 -9.82
CA THR A 76 -16.54 20.07 -11.13
C THR A 76 -17.40 20.61 -12.27
N ALA A 77 -18.72 20.45 -12.19
CA ALA A 77 -19.65 20.99 -13.17
C ALA A 77 -19.61 22.52 -13.23
N GLN A 78 -19.49 23.17 -12.07
CA GLN A 78 -19.32 24.62 -11.97
C GLN A 78 -18.04 25.11 -12.66
N VAL A 79 -16.92 24.41 -12.46
CA VAL A 79 -15.63 24.77 -13.07
C VAL A 79 -15.60 24.52 -14.58
N LEU A 80 -16.21 23.43 -15.05
CA LEU A 80 -16.16 23.00 -16.44
C LEU A 80 -17.18 23.70 -17.37
N ARG A 81 -18.16 24.42 -16.81
CA ARG A 81 -19.29 25.06 -17.53
C ARG A 81 -18.92 25.81 -18.81
N LYS A 82 -17.77 26.49 -18.85
CA LYS A 82 -17.37 27.34 -19.99
C LYS A 82 -16.62 26.60 -21.10
N LYS A 83 -16.40 25.29 -21.00
CA LYS A 83 -15.49 24.52 -21.87
C LYS A 83 -16.19 23.44 -22.72
N ASN A 84 -17.46 23.64 -23.09
CA ASN A 84 -18.29 22.62 -23.75
C ASN A 84 -18.17 21.24 -23.07
N SER A 85 -18.01 21.27 -21.75
CA SER A 85 -17.71 20.11 -20.92
C SER A 85 -18.85 19.95 -19.91
N ILE A 86 -19.30 18.73 -19.73
CA ILE A 86 -20.45 18.41 -18.89
C ILE A 86 -20.05 17.42 -17.79
N VAL A 87 -20.80 17.43 -16.71
CA VAL A 87 -20.70 16.43 -15.64
C VAL A 87 -22.08 15.82 -15.47
N CYS A 88 -22.18 14.52 -15.59
CA CYS A 88 -23.44 13.81 -15.36
C CYS A 88 -23.25 12.67 -14.36
N GLU A 89 -24.35 12.25 -13.74
CA GLU A 89 -24.45 11.02 -12.99
C GLU A 89 -25.19 9.95 -13.80
N VAL A 90 -24.89 8.68 -13.53
CA VAL A 90 -25.48 7.53 -14.21
C VAL A 90 -25.61 6.35 -13.25
N LEU A 91 -26.59 5.48 -13.47
CA LEU A 91 -26.69 4.21 -12.76
C LEU A 91 -25.73 3.16 -13.38
N PRO A 92 -25.19 2.22 -12.58
CA PRO A 92 -24.29 1.16 -13.07
C PRO A 92 -24.84 0.40 -14.28
N ASP A 93 -26.15 0.09 -14.25
CA ASP A 93 -26.82 -0.71 -15.29
C ASP A 93 -26.79 -0.06 -16.69
N VAL A 94 -26.68 1.27 -16.78
CA VAL A 94 -26.60 1.96 -18.07
C VAL A 94 -25.22 1.79 -18.72
N LEU A 95 -24.17 1.70 -17.90
CA LEU A 95 -22.79 1.53 -18.36
C LEU A 95 -22.40 0.06 -18.55
N ASN A 96 -23.03 -0.87 -17.85
CA ASN A 96 -22.67 -2.30 -17.93
C ASN A 96 -23.33 -3.04 -19.12
N ILE A 97 -23.92 -2.31 -20.08
CA ILE A 97 -24.54 -2.89 -21.29
C ILE A 97 -23.49 -2.94 -22.43
N PRO A 98 -23.34 -4.07 -23.14
CA PRO A 98 -22.34 -4.24 -24.21
C PRO A 98 -22.40 -3.21 -25.36
N GLN A 99 -23.52 -2.50 -25.53
CA GLN A 99 -23.75 -1.54 -26.60
C GLN A 99 -23.40 -0.08 -26.22
N THR A 100 -23.34 0.27 -24.93
CA THR A 100 -23.00 1.62 -24.43
C THR A 100 -21.53 1.74 -24.03
N THR A 101 -20.82 0.62 -23.92
CA THR A 101 -19.41 0.56 -23.55
C THR A 101 -18.49 0.81 -24.74
N SER A 102 -18.12 2.08 -24.96
CA SER A 102 -16.79 2.39 -25.51
C SER A 102 -15.65 2.03 -24.51
N VAL A 103 -16.01 1.64 -23.28
CA VAL A 103 -15.12 1.25 -22.20
C VAL A 103 -15.10 -0.28 -22.14
N SER A 104 -14.40 -0.90 -23.09
CA SER A 104 -14.35 -2.36 -23.21
C SER A 104 -13.81 -3.01 -21.93
N GLY A 105 -14.66 -3.75 -21.21
CA GLY A 105 -14.25 -4.75 -20.21
C GLY A 105 -14.11 -4.28 -18.76
N ILE A 106 -14.57 -3.08 -18.38
CA ILE A 106 -14.57 -2.62 -16.97
C ILE A 106 -16.00 -2.57 -16.45
N GLN A 107 -16.29 -3.33 -15.40
CA GLN A 107 -17.57 -3.27 -14.69
C GLN A 107 -17.64 -1.97 -13.89
N ALA A 108 -18.63 -1.14 -14.18
CA ALA A 108 -18.87 0.11 -13.47
C ALA A 108 -19.51 -0.16 -12.11
N ASN A 109 -18.90 0.34 -11.05
CA ASN A 109 -19.36 0.26 -9.66
C ASN A 109 -19.72 1.65 -9.12
N PRO A 110 -20.61 1.75 -8.12
CA PRO A 110 -20.89 3.02 -7.45
C PRO A 110 -19.62 3.73 -6.98
N GLY A 111 -19.51 5.02 -7.26
CA GLY A 111 -18.32 5.83 -6.97
C GLY A 111 -17.27 5.87 -8.08
N ASP A 112 -17.39 5.03 -9.11
CA ASP A 112 -16.53 5.11 -10.30
C ASP A 112 -16.78 6.40 -11.07
N VAL A 113 -15.75 6.87 -11.76
CA VAL A 113 -15.79 8.06 -12.60
C VAL A 113 -15.13 7.74 -13.92
N PHE A 114 -15.82 8.09 -15.00
CA PHE A 114 -15.34 7.93 -16.37
C PHE A 114 -15.26 9.30 -17.04
N ILE A 115 -14.21 9.51 -17.81
CA ILE A 115 -14.03 10.71 -18.64
C ILE A 115 -14.24 10.27 -20.08
N TYR A 116 -15.29 10.78 -20.69
CA TYR A 116 -15.56 10.57 -22.10
C TYR A 116 -15.04 11.73 -22.92
N LYS A 117 -14.29 11.41 -23.97
CA LYS A 117 -13.78 12.37 -24.94
C LYS A 117 -13.98 11.80 -26.35
N LYS A 118 -14.70 12.53 -27.20
CA LYS A 118 -15.06 12.07 -28.56
C LYS A 118 -15.71 10.67 -28.56
N GLY A 119 -16.59 10.42 -27.58
CA GLY A 119 -17.26 9.12 -27.41
C GLY A 119 -16.42 8.00 -26.80
N ARG A 120 -15.11 8.19 -26.58
CA ARG A 120 -14.24 7.22 -25.88
C ARG A 120 -14.24 7.48 -24.39
N GLY A 121 -14.74 6.52 -23.61
CA GLY A 121 -14.69 6.55 -22.15
C GLY A 121 -13.36 6.06 -21.59
N ILE A 122 -12.82 6.79 -20.63
CA ILE A 122 -11.53 6.57 -19.98
C ILE A 122 -11.79 6.50 -18.46
N PRO A 123 -11.42 5.42 -17.77
CA PRO A 123 -11.59 5.35 -16.32
C PRO A 123 -10.71 6.38 -15.61
N TYR A 124 -11.28 7.07 -14.61
CA TYR A 124 -10.56 8.01 -13.77
C TYR A 124 -10.34 7.42 -12.38
N TYR A 125 -9.11 7.01 -12.12
CA TYR A 125 -8.69 6.41 -10.85
C TYR A 125 -8.13 7.42 -9.83
N GLY A 126 -8.21 8.72 -10.10
CA GLY A 126 -7.72 9.73 -9.17
C GLY A 126 -8.69 10.01 -8.02
N LYS A 127 -8.20 10.78 -7.05
CA LYS A 127 -8.95 11.33 -5.91
C LYS A 127 -10.19 12.09 -6.38
N ARG A 128 -11.31 11.95 -5.67
CA ARG A 128 -12.58 12.62 -5.98
C ARG A 128 -12.57 14.10 -5.58
N SER A 129 -11.60 14.85 -6.13
CA SER A 129 -11.48 16.30 -5.99
C SER A 129 -11.38 16.97 -7.36
N THR A 130 -12.01 18.14 -7.51
CA THR A 130 -12.00 18.86 -8.79
C THR A 130 -10.58 19.23 -9.23
N ARG A 131 -9.69 19.59 -8.29
CA ARG A 131 -8.28 19.90 -8.58
C ARG A 131 -7.55 18.70 -9.20
N ALA A 132 -7.66 17.52 -8.57
CA ALA A 132 -7.00 16.31 -9.08
C ALA A 132 -7.56 15.88 -10.44
N LEU A 133 -8.87 16.05 -10.66
CA LEU A 133 -9.51 15.75 -11.94
C LEU A 133 -9.03 16.70 -13.04
N LEU A 134 -8.97 18.02 -12.79
CA LEU A 134 -8.50 18.99 -13.78
C LEU A 134 -7.09 18.65 -14.27
N ASN A 135 -6.19 18.28 -13.36
CA ASN A 135 -4.85 17.82 -13.72
C ASN A 135 -4.88 16.61 -14.67
N HIS A 136 -5.81 15.67 -14.44
CA HIS A 136 -6.00 14.52 -15.31
C HIS A 136 -6.62 14.91 -16.66
N LEU A 137 -7.58 15.84 -16.70
CA LEU A 137 -8.16 16.35 -17.95
C LEU A 137 -7.12 17.03 -18.85
N PHE A 138 -6.11 17.70 -18.26
CA PHE A 138 -4.97 18.20 -19.03
C PHE A 138 -4.16 17.07 -19.67
N LYS A 139 -3.97 15.94 -18.97
CA LYS A 139 -3.33 14.74 -19.56
C LYS A 139 -4.17 14.16 -20.70
N VAL A 140 -5.49 14.04 -20.53
CA VAL A 140 -6.43 13.58 -21.57
C VAL A 140 -6.40 14.48 -22.80
N ASN A 141 -6.16 15.78 -22.63
CA ASN A 141 -6.03 16.77 -23.71
C ASN A 141 -4.61 16.95 -24.25
N GLY A 142 -3.62 16.33 -23.62
CA GLY A 142 -2.21 16.45 -24.00
C GLY A 142 -1.85 15.71 -25.28
N THR A 143 -0.56 15.78 -25.60
CA THR A 143 0.06 15.03 -26.70
C THR A 143 -0.04 13.52 -26.45
N GLN A 144 -0.61 12.80 -27.42
CA GLN A 144 -0.75 11.34 -27.35
C GLN A 144 0.59 10.64 -27.61
N LEU A 145 1.39 11.20 -28.54
CA LEU A 145 2.72 10.74 -28.89
C LEU A 145 3.73 11.86 -28.68
N ASN A 146 4.79 11.60 -27.92
CA ASN A 146 5.88 12.54 -27.67
C ASN A 146 7.11 12.16 -28.51
N VAL A 147 7.82 13.13 -29.06
CA VAL A 147 9.00 12.85 -29.88
C VAL A 147 10.26 13.08 -29.04
N ILE A 148 11.17 12.11 -29.04
CA ILE A 148 12.49 12.24 -28.43
C ILE A 148 13.46 12.65 -29.53
N THR A 149 13.94 13.90 -29.46
CA THR A 149 14.87 14.47 -30.46
C THR A 149 16.30 14.56 -29.94
N GLY A 150 16.50 14.48 -28.62
CA GLY A 150 17.84 14.59 -28.04
C GLY A 150 17.92 14.27 -26.55
N LYS A 151 19.02 14.71 -25.94
CA LYS A 151 19.36 14.37 -24.54
C LYS A 151 18.37 14.93 -23.51
N ILE A 152 17.84 16.13 -23.74
CA ILE A 152 16.88 16.78 -22.83
C ILE A 152 15.57 16.00 -22.81
N ASP A 153 15.04 15.67 -23.99
CA ASP A 153 13.82 14.85 -24.11
C ASP A 153 14.03 13.46 -23.50
N LYS A 154 15.21 12.87 -23.71
CA LYS A 154 15.56 11.59 -23.07
C LYS A 154 15.61 11.70 -21.55
N LEU A 155 16.16 12.78 -21.00
CA LEU A 155 16.18 13.01 -19.55
C LEU A 155 14.75 13.11 -19.00
N ALA A 156 13.86 13.84 -19.68
CA ALA A 156 12.45 13.91 -19.33
C ALA A 156 11.76 12.55 -19.44
N PHE A 157 12.04 11.80 -20.52
CA PHE A 157 11.57 10.42 -20.69
C PHE A 157 12.03 9.53 -19.54
N ASP A 158 13.31 9.52 -19.19
CA ASP A 158 13.88 8.68 -18.12
C ASP A 158 13.26 8.99 -16.75
N ALA A 159 12.92 10.26 -16.48
CA ALA A 159 12.31 10.71 -15.21
C ALA A 159 10.84 10.29 -15.02
N VAL A 160 10.17 9.79 -16.07
CA VAL A 160 8.79 9.30 -15.95
C VAL A 160 8.76 7.94 -15.25
N GLU A 161 8.24 7.92 -14.03
CA GLU A 161 8.00 6.72 -13.19
C GLU A 161 6.61 6.09 -13.45
N GLU A 162 6.17 6.08 -14.70
CA GLU A 162 4.94 5.42 -15.16
C GLU A 162 5.29 4.44 -16.29
N VAL A 163 4.42 3.46 -16.56
CA VAL A 163 4.57 2.58 -17.72
C VAL A 163 4.51 3.43 -19.00
N LYS A 164 5.50 3.24 -19.88
CA LYS A 164 5.64 4.02 -21.11
C LYS A 164 6.15 3.16 -22.26
N LEU A 165 5.74 3.49 -23.48
CA LEU A 165 6.20 2.85 -24.71
C LEU A 165 7.11 3.80 -25.48
N VAL A 166 8.17 3.26 -26.06
CA VAL A 166 9.05 4.01 -26.97
C VAL A 166 9.36 3.16 -28.20
N GLY A 167 9.27 3.76 -29.39
CA GLY A 167 9.61 3.06 -30.63
C GLY A 167 10.47 3.89 -31.59
N PHE A 168 11.15 3.21 -32.51
CA PHE A 168 11.99 3.84 -33.54
C PHE A 168 11.32 3.67 -34.91
N PHE A 169 10.95 4.79 -35.54
CA PHE A 169 10.17 4.75 -36.79
C PHE A 169 10.74 5.69 -37.85
N MET A 170 10.37 5.43 -39.10
CA MET A 170 10.42 6.45 -40.14
C MET A 170 9.05 7.15 -40.18
N GLN A 171 9.02 8.48 -40.30
CA GLN A 171 7.75 9.19 -40.29
C GLN A 171 6.89 8.82 -41.51
N GLY A 172 5.60 8.61 -41.29
CA GLY A 172 4.61 8.36 -42.35
C GLY A 172 4.55 6.93 -42.87
N THR A 173 5.35 6.01 -42.34
CA THR A 173 5.25 4.58 -42.67
C THR A 173 4.04 3.93 -41.97
N ALA A 174 3.60 2.77 -42.46
CA ALA A 174 2.41 2.09 -41.94
C ALA A 174 2.56 1.65 -40.48
N ASP A 175 3.75 1.21 -40.08
CA ASP A 175 4.10 0.87 -38.70
C ASP A 175 4.13 2.09 -37.77
N HIS A 176 4.56 3.26 -38.27
CA HIS A 176 4.45 4.51 -37.53
C HIS A 176 3.00 4.90 -37.29
N GLN A 177 2.16 4.82 -38.33
CA GLN A 177 0.72 5.12 -38.22
C GLN A 177 0.00 4.17 -37.25
N ALA A 178 0.34 2.88 -37.28
CA ALA A 178 -0.18 1.90 -36.32
C ALA A 178 0.22 2.24 -34.87
N PHE A 179 1.45 2.74 -34.66
CA PHE A 179 1.90 3.21 -33.35
C PHE A 179 1.17 4.48 -32.88
N GLU A 180 0.90 5.43 -33.78
CA GLU A 180 0.09 6.62 -33.51
C GLU A 180 -1.37 6.25 -33.16
N GLU A 181 -1.95 5.29 -33.87
CA GLU A 181 -3.29 4.77 -33.60
C GLU A 181 -3.36 4.12 -32.20
N ALA A 182 -2.42 3.24 -31.87
CA ALA A 182 -2.33 2.64 -30.53
C ALA A 182 -2.14 3.71 -29.43
N ALA A 183 -1.32 4.74 -29.68
CA ALA A 183 -1.15 5.86 -28.77
C ALA A 183 -2.48 6.60 -28.54
N ALA A 184 -3.28 6.79 -29.59
CA ALA A 184 -4.60 7.40 -29.49
C ALA A 184 -5.60 6.53 -28.71
N HIS A 185 -5.51 5.21 -28.80
CA HIS A 185 -6.38 4.25 -28.09
C HIS A 185 -5.98 3.99 -26.64
N LEU A 186 -4.72 4.23 -26.26
CA LEU A 186 -4.21 3.95 -24.91
C LEU A 186 -3.91 5.21 -24.10
N SER A 187 -3.90 6.39 -24.72
CA SER A 187 -3.79 7.68 -24.02
C SER A 187 -5.01 7.95 -23.12
N PRO A 188 -4.87 8.55 -21.94
CA PRO A 188 -3.61 8.92 -21.27
C PRO A 188 -3.05 7.82 -20.36
N SER A 189 -3.67 6.64 -20.31
CA SER A 189 -3.30 5.55 -19.40
C SER A 189 -1.87 5.05 -19.61
N VAL A 190 -1.38 5.12 -20.85
CA VAL A 190 0.01 4.82 -21.19
C VAL A 190 0.61 5.96 -22.01
N ARG A 191 1.85 6.34 -21.69
CA ARG A 191 2.57 7.40 -22.43
C ARG A 191 3.37 6.81 -23.58
N PHE A 192 3.23 7.40 -24.77
CA PHE A 192 3.93 6.97 -25.98
C PHE A 192 5.03 7.96 -26.35
N TYR A 193 6.14 7.41 -26.82
CA TYR A 193 7.30 8.13 -27.30
C TYR A 193 7.79 7.56 -28.64
N ALA A 194 8.23 8.43 -29.55
CA ALA A 194 8.85 8.03 -30.81
C ALA A 194 10.23 8.67 -30.94
N ALA A 195 11.18 7.92 -31.49
CA ALA A 195 12.42 8.45 -32.03
C ALA A 195 12.39 8.29 -33.56
N TYR A 196 12.88 9.31 -34.26
CA TYR A 196 13.01 9.29 -35.72
C TYR A 196 14.45 9.32 -36.21
N ASP A 197 15.38 9.67 -35.31
CA ASP A 197 16.81 9.68 -35.58
C ASP A 197 17.48 8.40 -35.05
N ARG A 198 18.36 7.81 -35.87
CA ARG A 198 19.07 6.56 -35.53
C ARG A 198 20.01 6.74 -34.33
N THR A 199 20.62 7.90 -34.17
CA THR A 199 21.50 8.20 -33.03
C THR A 199 20.69 8.25 -31.75
N VAL A 200 19.52 8.89 -31.77
CA VAL A 200 18.61 8.91 -30.62
C VAL A 200 18.10 7.52 -30.29
N ALA A 201 17.64 6.75 -31.28
CA ALA A 201 17.18 5.36 -31.11
C ALA A 201 18.24 4.48 -30.42
N LYS A 202 19.52 4.62 -30.82
CA LYS A 202 20.64 3.90 -30.18
C LYS A 202 20.78 4.23 -28.69
N HIS A 203 20.56 5.48 -28.27
CA HIS A 203 20.60 5.86 -26.86
C HIS A 203 19.39 5.34 -26.06
N LEU A 204 18.30 5.02 -26.74
CA LEU A 204 17.12 4.36 -26.20
C LEU A 204 17.21 2.83 -26.27
N LYS A 205 18.33 2.29 -26.79
CA LYS A 205 18.59 0.85 -27.02
C LYS A 205 17.67 0.20 -28.06
N LEU A 206 17.06 1.01 -28.94
CA LEU A 206 16.31 0.55 -30.11
C LEU A 206 17.28 0.33 -31.27
N ASN A 207 17.29 -0.87 -31.84
CA ASN A 207 18.28 -1.32 -32.81
C ASN A 207 17.77 -1.28 -34.25
N SER A 208 16.48 -1.55 -34.47
CA SER A 208 15.87 -1.56 -35.80
C SER A 208 14.62 -0.67 -35.90
N VAL A 209 14.31 -0.25 -37.13
CA VAL A 209 13.07 0.48 -37.44
C VAL A 209 11.88 -0.45 -37.15
N GLY A 210 10.80 0.11 -36.61
CA GLY A 210 9.61 -0.61 -36.16
C GLY A 210 9.76 -1.27 -34.79
N GLU A 211 10.95 -1.26 -34.18
CA GLU A 211 11.16 -1.82 -32.84
C GLU A 211 10.46 -0.96 -31.78
N ILE A 212 9.73 -1.61 -30.87
CA ILE A 212 8.95 -0.98 -29.80
C ILE A 212 9.38 -1.59 -28.48
N HIS A 213 9.66 -0.74 -27.50
CA HIS A 213 10.02 -1.11 -26.13
C HIS A 213 8.95 -0.63 -25.15
N LEU A 214 8.49 -1.51 -24.27
CA LEU A 214 7.72 -1.15 -23.08
C LEU A 214 8.69 -1.00 -21.90
N VAL A 215 8.69 0.18 -21.30
CA VAL A 215 9.51 0.53 -20.14
C VAL A 215 8.60 0.62 -18.92
N LYS A 216 8.80 -0.28 -17.97
CA LYS A 216 8.17 -0.22 -16.65
C LYS A 216 9.01 0.65 -15.71
N PRO A 217 8.40 1.32 -14.71
CA PRO A 217 9.15 2.03 -13.70
C PRO A 217 10.05 1.05 -12.93
N PHE A 218 11.24 1.52 -12.56
CA PHE A 218 12.22 0.78 -11.74
C PHE A 218 12.68 -0.57 -12.31
N THR A 219 12.62 -0.80 -13.63
CA THR A 219 13.20 -1.99 -14.25
C THR A 219 14.56 -1.71 -14.90
N LYS A 220 15.41 -2.74 -15.01
CA LYS A 220 16.76 -2.61 -15.60
C LYS A 220 16.75 -2.62 -17.13
N THR A 221 15.86 -3.43 -17.70
CA THR A 221 15.74 -3.64 -19.15
C THR A 221 14.30 -3.42 -19.58
N PRO A 222 14.09 -2.78 -20.76
CA PRO A 222 12.78 -2.71 -21.38
C PRO A 222 12.33 -4.10 -21.82
N ILE A 223 11.02 -4.25 -22.00
CA ILE A 223 10.40 -5.41 -22.62
C ILE A 223 10.24 -5.08 -24.11
N VAL A 224 10.80 -5.91 -24.98
CA VAL A 224 10.73 -5.69 -26.44
C VAL A 224 9.39 -6.25 -26.95
N CYS A 225 8.69 -5.47 -27.77
CA CYS A 225 7.51 -5.95 -28.47
C CYS A 225 7.94 -7.10 -29.39
N PRO A 226 7.32 -8.28 -29.28
CA PRO A 226 7.76 -9.44 -30.05
C PRO A 226 7.51 -9.24 -31.56
N GLN A 227 6.51 -8.41 -31.93
CA GLN A 227 6.10 -8.22 -33.32
C GLN A 227 6.75 -6.97 -33.90
N ASN A 228 7.35 -7.10 -35.09
CA ASN A 228 7.90 -5.98 -35.87
C ASN A 228 7.78 -6.31 -37.39
N PRO A 229 6.99 -5.55 -38.17
CA PRO A 229 6.16 -4.42 -37.74
C PRO A 229 4.95 -4.87 -36.92
N ALA A 230 4.53 -4.06 -35.95
CA ALA A 230 3.36 -4.31 -35.12
C ALA A 230 2.15 -3.52 -35.63
N SER A 231 0.97 -4.13 -35.64
CA SER A 231 -0.30 -3.40 -35.80
C SER A 231 -0.73 -2.71 -34.50
N ALA A 232 -1.71 -1.82 -34.55
CA ALA A 232 -2.27 -1.18 -33.35
C ALA A 232 -2.80 -2.23 -32.36
N ALA A 233 -3.48 -3.27 -32.87
CA ALA A 233 -3.99 -4.38 -32.06
C ALA A 233 -2.87 -5.21 -31.40
N ASP A 234 -1.75 -5.44 -32.10
CA ASP A 234 -0.59 -6.12 -31.52
C ASP A 234 0.00 -5.31 -30.36
N ILE A 235 0.09 -3.99 -30.53
CA ILE A 235 0.61 -3.07 -29.50
C ILE A 235 -0.32 -3.05 -28.28
N GLU A 236 -1.63 -2.99 -28.49
CA GLU A 236 -2.62 -3.04 -27.40
C GLU A 236 -2.57 -4.36 -26.63
N ALA A 237 -2.48 -5.49 -27.35
CA ALA A 237 -2.32 -6.80 -26.74
C ALA A 237 -1.00 -6.91 -25.97
N PHE A 238 0.09 -6.36 -26.52
CA PHE A 238 1.40 -6.31 -25.88
C PHE A 238 1.37 -5.49 -24.59
N VAL A 239 0.72 -4.32 -24.59
CA VAL A 239 0.52 -3.51 -23.38
C VAL A 239 -0.30 -4.26 -22.34
N LYS A 240 -1.41 -4.88 -22.76
CA LYS A 240 -2.30 -5.65 -21.87
C LYS A 240 -1.58 -6.83 -21.22
N ALA A 241 -0.80 -7.59 -21.99
CA ALA A 241 -0.02 -8.72 -21.48
C ALA A 241 1.07 -8.32 -20.49
N ASN A 242 1.49 -7.06 -20.50
CA ASN A 242 2.56 -6.53 -19.67
C ASN A 242 2.06 -5.50 -18.64
N GLN A 243 0.77 -5.54 -18.27
CA GLN A 243 0.23 -4.69 -17.22
C GLN A 243 0.88 -4.92 -15.84
N GLY A 244 0.75 -3.93 -14.96
CA GLY A 244 1.31 -3.95 -13.61
C GLY A 244 2.82 -3.72 -13.54
N SER A 245 3.27 -3.32 -12.36
CA SER A 245 4.69 -3.09 -12.05
C SER A 245 5.04 -3.81 -10.75
N PHE A 246 6.30 -4.21 -10.60
CA PHE A 246 6.79 -4.79 -9.35
C PHE A 246 6.68 -3.79 -8.18
N LEU A 247 6.93 -2.51 -8.47
CA LEU A 247 6.81 -1.39 -7.55
C LEU A 247 5.95 -0.30 -8.18
N THR A 248 4.91 0.13 -7.46
CA THR A 248 4.01 1.21 -7.87
C THR A 248 3.94 2.28 -6.80
N LYS A 249 4.10 3.55 -7.19
CA LYS A 249 3.94 4.69 -6.30
C LYS A 249 2.46 5.10 -6.24
N ILE A 250 1.88 5.16 -5.05
CA ILE A 250 0.52 5.68 -4.88
C ILE A 250 0.55 7.22 -4.87
N THR A 251 -0.41 7.83 -5.55
CA THR A 251 -0.52 9.29 -5.73
C THR A 251 -1.99 9.70 -5.72
N GLU A 252 -2.28 11.01 -5.68
CA GLU A 252 -3.65 11.50 -5.84
C GLU A 252 -4.27 11.17 -7.21
N HIS A 253 -3.49 10.69 -8.18
CA HIS A 253 -3.96 10.40 -9.54
C HIS A 253 -4.37 8.94 -9.78
N ASN A 254 -3.97 8.01 -8.90
CA ASN A 254 -4.27 6.58 -9.02
C ASN A 254 -4.86 5.97 -7.74
N LEU A 255 -5.28 6.79 -6.76
CA LEU A 255 -5.81 6.35 -5.46
C LEU A 255 -6.91 5.27 -5.55
N ASN A 256 -7.74 5.31 -6.59
CA ASN A 256 -8.85 4.38 -6.82
C ASN A 256 -8.51 3.34 -7.91
N ASP A 257 -7.24 3.14 -8.26
CA ASP A 257 -6.82 2.14 -9.24
C ASP A 257 -6.90 0.75 -8.61
N PRO A 258 -7.73 -0.17 -9.16
CA PRO A 258 -7.92 -1.50 -8.59
C PRO A 258 -6.64 -2.34 -8.57
N SER A 259 -5.63 -2.01 -9.39
CA SER A 259 -4.36 -2.72 -9.40
C SER A 259 -3.48 -2.44 -8.18
N LEU A 260 -3.73 -1.36 -7.42
CA LEU A 260 -2.98 -1.07 -6.19
C LEU A 260 -3.23 -2.10 -5.09
N PHE A 261 -4.44 -2.65 -5.03
CA PHE A 261 -4.87 -3.59 -4.00
C PHE A 261 -5.48 -4.86 -4.63
N ASP A 262 -4.85 -5.34 -5.71
CA ASP A 262 -5.27 -6.54 -6.42
C ASP A 262 -5.28 -7.76 -5.47
N PRO A 263 -6.46 -8.35 -5.17
CA PRO A 263 -6.58 -9.45 -4.21
C PRO A 263 -5.95 -10.75 -4.70
N SER A 264 -5.59 -10.84 -6.00
CA SER A 264 -4.85 -11.98 -6.55
C SER A 264 -3.34 -11.92 -6.28
N LYS A 265 -2.84 -10.77 -5.79
CA LYS A 265 -1.43 -10.54 -5.49
C LYS A 265 -1.19 -10.36 -4.00
N ILE A 266 0.04 -10.60 -3.58
CA ILE A 266 0.47 -10.31 -2.21
C ILE A 266 0.85 -8.83 -2.14
N LEU A 267 0.06 -8.05 -1.40
CA LEU A 267 0.34 -6.65 -1.14
C LEU A 267 1.54 -6.50 -0.20
N VAL A 268 2.53 -5.74 -0.63
CA VAL A 268 3.66 -5.30 0.20
C VAL A 268 3.62 -3.78 0.27
N LEU A 269 3.44 -3.22 1.45
CA LEU A 269 3.42 -1.79 1.69
C LEU A 269 4.83 -1.29 2.03
N ALA A 270 5.24 -0.21 1.39
CA ALA A 270 6.44 0.55 1.73
C ALA A 270 6.02 1.99 2.06
N ILE A 271 6.12 2.36 3.33
CA ILE A 271 5.68 3.67 3.83
C ILE A 271 6.91 4.45 4.28
N ALA A 272 7.22 5.56 3.60
CA ALA A 272 8.34 6.42 3.96
C ALA A 272 8.27 7.78 3.26
N GLU A 273 9.05 8.72 3.77
CA GLU A 273 9.21 10.06 3.19
C GLU A 273 10.49 10.15 2.37
N GLU A 274 10.39 10.30 1.05
CA GLU A 274 11.57 10.43 0.19
C GLU A 274 12.44 11.65 0.57
N ALA A 275 11.79 12.71 1.07
CA ALA A 275 12.44 13.93 1.54
C ALA A 275 13.22 13.76 2.86
N SER A 276 13.03 12.66 3.59
CA SER A 276 13.78 12.36 4.81
C SER A 276 15.09 11.63 4.49
N SER A 277 16.11 11.74 5.34
CA SER A 277 17.39 11.06 5.15
C SER A 277 17.23 9.54 5.03
N LEU A 278 16.51 8.93 5.97
CA LEU A 278 16.29 7.49 6.01
C LEU A 278 15.28 7.03 4.94
N GLY A 279 14.19 7.79 4.73
CA GLY A 279 13.19 7.43 3.73
C GLY A 279 13.70 7.56 2.29
N GLY A 280 14.50 8.59 1.97
CA GLY A 280 15.18 8.70 0.67
C GLY A 280 16.20 7.57 0.44
N TYR A 281 16.95 7.19 1.48
CA TYR A 281 17.82 6.01 1.42
C TYR A 281 17.02 4.71 1.18
N PHE A 282 15.90 4.56 1.88
CA PHE A 282 15.04 3.39 1.77
C PHE A 282 14.36 3.29 0.39
N TYR A 283 13.89 4.41 -0.17
CA TYR A 283 13.37 4.48 -1.54
C TYR A 283 14.42 4.02 -2.55
N ARG A 284 15.67 4.48 -2.38
CA ARG A 284 16.80 4.05 -3.22
C ARG A 284 17.04 2.53 -3.13
N LEU A 285 16.92 1.94 -1.94
CA LEU A 285 17.07 0.49 -1.75
C LEU A 285 15.94 -0.29 -2.43
N ILE A 286 14.68 0.10 -2.22
CA ILE A 286 13.53 -0.60 -2.82
C ILE A 286 13.55 -0.49 -4.35
N THR A 287 13.81 0.70 -4.91
CA THR A 287 13.92 0.88 -6.36
C THR A 287 15.09 0.10 -6.96
N LYS A 288 16.21 -0.04 -6.22
CA LYS A 288 17.33 -0.90 -6.61
C LYS A 288 16.99 -2.39 -6.51
N SER A 289 16.24 -2.81 -5.49
CA SER A 289 15.71 -4.17 -5.36
C SER A 289 14.77 -4.52 -6.53
N ALA A 290 13.87 -3.61 -6.89
CA ALA A 290 13.01 -3.75 -8.07
C ALA A 290 13.81 -3.95 -9.36
N ARG A 291 14.86 -3.15 -9.58
CA ARG A 291 15.75 -3.30 -10.74
C ARG A 291 16.47 -4.65 -10.74
N ASN A 292 16.97 -5.09 -9.59
CA ASN A 292 17.67 -6.37 -9.45
C ASN A 292 16.74 -7.56 -9.71
N ASN A 293 15.46 -7.43 -9.38
CA ASN A 293 14.45 -8.48 -9.52
C ASN A 293 13.61 -8.37 -10.81
N THR A 294 14.03 -7.58 -11.82
CA THR A 294 13.27 -7.36 -13.07
C THR A 294 12.82 -8.67 -13.75
N ASN A 295 13.66 -9.72 -13.72
CA ASN A 295 13.39 -11.01 -14.35
C ASN A 295 13.09 -12.13 -13.33
N ASN A 296 12.86 -11.78 -12.07
CA ASN A 296 12.60 -12.76 -11.03
C ASN A 296 11.13 -13.21 -11.10
N THR A 297 10.90 -14.43 -11.57
CA THR A 297 9.55 -15.01 -11.69
C THR A 297 8.94 -15.41 -10.36
N GLU A 298 9.75 -15.68 -9.32
CA GLU A 298 9.24 -16.00 -7.99
C GLU A 298 8.50 -14.81 -7.39
N PHE A 299 8.93 -13.59 -7.72
CA PHE A 299 8.34 -12.36 -7.20
C PHE A 299 7.20 -11.80 -8.07
N ALA A 300 6.79 -12.52 -9.12
CA ALA A 300 5.75 -12.06 -10.04
C ALA A 300 4.39 -11.80 -9.37
N ASN A 301 4.11 -12.50 -8.25
CA ASN A 301 2.88 -12.38 -7.48
C ASN A 301 2.92 -11.27 -6.42
N LEU A 302 4.05 -10.58 -6.26
CA LEU A 302 4.17 -9.45 -5.34
C LEU A 302 3.64 -8.17 -5.98
N ASN A 303 2.98 -7.35 -5.17
CA ASN A 303 2.59 -5.99 -5.54
C ASN A 303 3.13 -5.02 -4.48
N ILE A 304 4.29 -4.41 -4.74
CA ILE A 304 4.87 -3.44 -3.81
C ILE A 304 4.26 -2.06 -4.09
N VAL A 305 3.62 -1.49 -3.07
CA VAL A 305 3.03 -0.14 -3.13
C VAL A 305 3.84 0.80 -2.24
N TRP A 306 4.43 1.83 -2.87
CA TRP A 306 5.13 2.90 -2.18
C TRP A 306 4.17 4.04 -1.83
N LEU A 307 4.03 4.31 -0.54
CA LEU A 307 3.18 5.35 0.02
C LEU A 307 4.02 6.43 0.69
N GLU A 308 3.80 7.68 0.28
CA GLU A 308 4.39 8.85 0.92
C GLU A 308 3.36 9.55 1.81
N PRO A 309 3.58 9.60 3.13
CA PRO A 309 2.65 10.24 4.06
C PRO A 309 2.35 11.72 3.73
N HIS A 310 3.29 12.49 3.21
CA HIS A 310 3.03 13.89 2.84
C HIS A 310 2.02 14.05 1.70
N ILE A 311 1.86 13.03 0.83
CA ILE A 311 0.83 13.01 -0.22
C ILE A 311 -0.54 12.71 0.41
N PHE A 312 -0.56 11.91 1.48
CA PHE A 312 -1.76 11.52 2.22
C PHE A 312 -1.64 11.84 3.72
N PRO A 313 -1.58 13.12 4.13
CA PRO A 313 -1.18 13.50 5.49
C PRO A 313 -2.07 12.94 6.61
N SER A 314 -3.30 12.56 6.29
CA SER A 314 -4.22 11.89 7.22
C SER A 314 -3.62 10.61 7.79
N ILE A 315 -2.71 9.94 7.08
CA ILE A 315 -2.06 8.73 7.58
C ILE A 315 -1.29 8.97 8.88
N HIS A 316 -0.68 10.16 9.05
CA HIS A 316 0.02 10.52 10.30
C HIS A 316 -0.92 10.60 11.50
N LEU A 317 -2.20 10.89 11.27
CA LEU A 317 -3.20 11.02 12.33
C LEU A 317 -3.76 9.66 12.78
N VAL A 318 -3.57 8.63 11.96
CA VAL A 318 -4.12 7.29 12.19
C VAL A 318 -3.03 6.23 12.32
N MET A 319 -1.76 6.60 12.46
CA MET A 319 -0.66 5.62 12.58
C MET A 319 -0.86 4.68 13.78
N ASP A 320 -1.30 5.21 14.93
CA ASP A 320 -1.54 4.41 16.14
C ASP A 320 -2.71 3.42 15.93
N GLU A 321 -3.75 3.84 15.21
CA GLU A 321 -4.86 2.97 14.81
C GLU A 321 -4.38 1.91 13.79
N LEU A 322 -3.54 2.28 12.83
CA LEU A 322 -2.98 1.35 11.84
C LEU A 322 -2.03 0.34 12.48
N GLU A 323 -1.28 0.73 13.50
CA GLU A 323 -0.47 -0.18 14.32
C GLU A 323 -1.38 -1.19 15.04
N THR A 324 -2.43 -0.71 15.70
CA THR A 324 -3.35 -1.55 16.47
C THR A 324 -4.22 -2.44 15.57
N THR A 325 -4.63 -1.98 14.39
CA THR A 325 -5.60 -2.67 13.52
C THR A 325 -4.94 -3.52 12.44
N LEU A 326 -3.79 -3.08 11.92
CA LEU A 326 -3.11 -3.68 10.76
C LEU A 326 -1.64 -4.04 11.06
N GLY A 327 -1.16 -3.79 12.28
CA GLY A 327 0.21 -4.08 12.69
C GLY A 327 1.25 -3.19 12.00
N ILE A 328 0.82 -2.08 11.38
CA ILE A 328 1.74 -1.18 10.67
C ILE A 328 2.62 -0.46 11.69
N PRO A 329 3.96 -0.57 11.61
CA PRO A 329 4.85 0.14 12.51
C PRO A 329 4.60 1.65 12.48
N ASN A 330 4.42 2.26 13.64
CA ASN A 330 4.26 3.71 13.78
C ASN A 330 5.56 4.50 13.49
N LYS A 331 6.70 3.80 13.39
CA LYS A 331 8.00 4.35 13.00
C LYS A 331 8.27 4.13 11.52
N LEU A 332 8.65 5.21 10.84
CA LEU A 332 9.01 5.19 9.43
C LEU A 332 10.54 5.14 9.24
N PRO A 333 11.05 4.44 8.20
CA PRO A 333 10.30 3.75 7.16
C PRO A 333 9.69 2.43 7.65
N ALA A 334 8.49 2.11 7.16
CA ALA A 334 7.82 0.83 7.41
C ALA A 334 7.76 0.02 6.11
N PHE A 335 8.02 -1.28 6.19
CA PHE A 335 7.99 -2.18 5.05
C PHE A 335 7.47 -3.55 5.43
N GLY A 336 6.36 -3.98 4.84
CA GLY A 336 5.69 -5.18 5.28
C GLY A 336 4.69 -5.74 4.28
N ALA A 337 4.44 -7.04 4.38
CA ALA A 337 3.36 -7.69 3.65
C ALA A 337 2.07 -7.62 4.45
N LEU A 338 0.96 -7.32 3.78
CA LEU A 338 -0.36 -7.25 4.38
C LEU A 338 -1.32 -8.13 3.57
N ASN A 339 -1.95 -9.09 4.23
CA ASN A 339 -3.05 -9.84 3.64
C ASN A 339 -4.37 -9.17 4.02
N ILE A 340 -4.94 -8.38 3.10
CA ILE A 340 -6.16 -7.60 3.32
C ILE A 340 -7.39 -8.46 3.66
N THR A 341 -7.42 -9.72 3.24
CA THR A 341 -8.54 -10.63 3.50
C THR A 341 -8.49 -11.23 4.91
N THR A 342 -7.29 -11.52 5.41
CA THR A 342 -7.10 -12.15 6.74
C THR A 342 -6.65 -11.16 7.83
N LEU A 343 -6.36 -9.92 7.44
CA LEU A 343 -5.78 -8.87 8.29
C LEU A 343 -4.48 -9.29 9.00
N LYS A 344 -3.76 -10.27 8.46
CA LYS A 344 -2.43 -10.67 8.94
C LYS A 344 -1.37 -9.84 8.24
N SER A 345 -0.36 -9.40 9.00
CA SER A 345 0.77 -8.66 8.44
C SER A 345 2.11 -9.16 8.96
N SER A 346 3.14 -8.96 8.17
CA SER A 346 4.53 -9.28 8.51
C SER A 346 5.39 -8.08 8.16
N TRP A 347 6.17 -7.57 9.10
CA TRP A 347 6.93 -6.34 8.92
C TRP A 347 8.43 -6.57 9.10
N LEU A 348 9.22 -5.98 8.20
CA LEU A 348 10.66 -5.92 8.35
C LEU A 348 11.01 -4.96 9.48
N ASN A 349 11.86 -5.40 10.41
CA ASN A 349 12.44 -4.48 11.39
C ASN A 349 13.47 -3.56 10.70
N THR A 350 13.01 -2.41 10.23
CA THR A 350 13.84 -1.44 9.49
C THR A 350 14.94 -0.79 10.33
N ALA A 351 14.88 -0.89 11.67
CA ALA A 351 15.95 -0.44 12.56
C ALA A 351 17.22 -1.29 12.45
N THR A 352 17.14 -2.49 11.86
CA THR A 352 18.30 -3.36 11.61
C THR A 352 19.11 -2.97 10.38
N LEU A 353 18.60 -2.05 9.55
CA LEU A 353 19.28 -1.64 8.32
C LEU A 353 20.54 -0.84 8.63
N ASN A 354 21.66 -1.26 8.03
CA ASN A 354 22.93 -0.57 8.17
C ASN A 354 22.95 0.71 7.32
N CYS A 355 22.75 1.86 7.96
CA CYS A 355 22.63 3.15 7.29
C CYS A 355 23.94 3.95 7.24
N SER A 356 25.11 3.28 7.33
CA SER A 356 26.43 3.94 7.19
C SER A 356 26.65 4.60 5.83
N GLY A 357 25.90 4.17 4.81
CA GLY A 357 25.89 4.78 3.47
C GLY A 357 27.00 4.30 2.54
N ASP A 358 27.77 3.28 2.92
CA ASP A 358 28.81 2.68 2.08
C ASP A 358 28.26 1.55 1.17
N LYS A 359 29.07 1.10 0.20
CA LYS A 359 28.64 0.07 -0.77
C LYS A 359 28.36 -1.29 -0.12
N ASN A 360 29.03 -1.62 0.98
CA ASN A 360 28.84 -2.89 1.65
C ASN A 360 27.54 -2.87 2.44
N SER A 361 27.22 -1.75 3.10
CA SER A 361 25.94 -1.56 3.79
C SER A 361 24.75 -1.64 2.82
N ASP A 362 24.89 -1.05 1.62
CA ASP A 362 23.91 -1.20 0.54
C ASP A 362 23.69 -2.66 0.12
N ALA A 363 24.77 -3.44 -0.02
CA ALA A 363 24.67 -4.85 -0.41
C ALA A 363 24.01 -5.70 0.69
N GLN A 364 24.39 -5.49 1.95
CA GLN A 364 23.80 -6.15 3.12
C GLN A 364 22.30 -5.84 3.22
N ASN A 365 21.92 -4.56 3.13
CA ASN A 365 20.52 -4.15 3.21
C ASN A 365 19.68 -4.69 2.04
N LEU A 366 20.23 -4.74 0.83
CA LEU A 366 19.55 -5.39 -0.31
C LEU A 366 19.34 -6.88 -0.08
N GLN A 367 20.29 -7.55 0.57
CA GLN A 367 20.14 -8.96 0.93
C GLN A 367 19.06 -9.16 1.99
N ILE A 368 18.99 -8.30 3.01
CA ILE A 368 17.90 -8.31 4.00
C ILE A 368 16.53 -8.13 3.31
N LEU A 369 16.41 -7.18 2.37
CA LEU A 369 15.18 -6.99 1.60
C LEU A 369 14.84 -8.22 0.76
N GLN A 370 15.84 -8.84 0.13
CA GLN A 370 15.64 -10.06 -0.66
C GLN A 370 15.14 -11.21 0.22
N GLU A 371 15.78 -11.46 1.37
CA GLU A 371 15.40 -12.51 2.32
C GLU A 371 13.99 -12.30 2.86
N PHE A 372 13.65 -11.05 3.20
CA PHE A 372 12.30 -10.69 3.62
C PHE A 372 11.27 -10.99 2.53
N LEU A 373 11.48 -10.49 1.29
CA LEU A 373 10.56 -10.72 0.18
C LEU A 373 10.42 -12.21 -0.14
N THR A 374 11.53 -12.97 -0.14
CA THR A 374 11.48 -14.42 -0.29
C THR A 374 10.59 -15.05 0.79
N GLY A 375 10.77 -14.66 2.05
CA GLY A 375 9.92 -15.14 3.15
C GLY A 375 8.44 -14.81 2.98
N VAL A 376 8.12 -13.64 2.40
CA VAL A 376 6.74 -13.28 2.05
C VAL A 376 6.16 -14.27 1.06
N VAL A 377 6.87 -14.56 -0.04
CA VAL A 377 6.34 -15.43 -1.11
C VAL A 377 6.30 -16.90 -0.72
N THR A 378 7.25 -17.35 0.10
CA THR A 378 7.30 -18.73 0.60
C THR A 378 6.45 -18.94 1.85
N ASN A 379 5.82 -17.88 2.37
CA ASN A 379 5.00 -17.88 3.59
C ASN A 379 5.76 -18.46 4.80
N THR A 380 7.06 -18.17 4.91
CA THR A 380 7.91 -18.59 6.04
C THR A 380 8.07 -17.51 7.10
N LEU A 381 7.62 -16.28 6.83
CA LEU A 381 7.60 -15.24 7.84
C LEU A 381 6.61 -15.59 8.94
N VAL A 382 7.03 -15.43 10.19
CA VAL A 382 6.11 -15.43 11.33
C VAL A 382 5.30 -14.12 11.25
N PRO A 383 3.99 -14.17 10.99
CA PRO A 383 3.19 -12.95 10.96
C PRO A 383 3.14 -12.33 12.35
N VAL A 384 3.20 -11.01 12.41
CA VAL A 384 2.81 -10.27 13.61
C VAL A 384 1.32 -10.56 13.77
N ARG A 385 0.95 -11.29 14.82
CA ARG A 385 -0.45 -11.48 15.13
C ARG A 385 -0.96 -10.22 15.82
N ILE A 386 -2.02 -9.67 15.25
CA ILE A 386 -2.65 -8.43 15.69
C ILE A 386 -3.86 -8.84 16.53
N GLY A 387 -3.92 -8.34 17.75
CA GLY A 387 -5.00 -8.59 18.69
C GLY A 387 -4.63 -8.17 20.10
N VAL A 388 -5.61 -8.12 20.99
CA VAL A 388 -5.36 -7.97 22.43
C VAL A 388 -4.51 -9.16 22.89
N GLN A 389 -3.50 -8.91 23.72
CA GLN A 389 -2.72 -9.99 24.30
C GLN A 389 -3.66 -10.98 25.00
N SER A 390 -3.47 -12.29 24.79
CA SER A 390 -4.35 -13.32 25.35
C SER A 390 -3.57 -14.60 25.71
N PHE A 391 -4.05 -15.35 26.71
CA PHE A 391 -3.41 -16.63 27.07
C PHE A 391 -3.79 -17.73 26.07
N VAL A 392 -2.78 -18.32 25.42
CA VAL A 392 -2.91 -19.57 24.66
C VAL A 392 -2.81 -20.77 25.61
N GLN A 393 -1.90 -20.69 26.59
CA GLN A 393 -1.77 -21.68 27.66
C GLN A 393 -1.53 -20.98 28.99
N THR A 394 -2.23 -21.46 30.01
CA THR A 394 -2.07 -21.00 31.40
C THR A 394 -1.48 -22.10 32.26
N PRO A 395 -0.78 -21.76 33.35
CA PRO A 395 -0.21 -22.76 34.22
C PRO A 395 -1.30 -23.58 34.91
N THR A 396 -0.92 -24.75 35.41
CA THR A 396 -1.79 -25.65 36.17
C THR A 396 -1.15 -26.02 37.50
N SER A 397 -1.98 -26.35 38.49
CA SER A 397 -1.49 -26.79 39.80
C SER A 397 -0.85 -28.17 39.69
N GLN A 398 0.28 -28.38 40.35
CA GLN A 398 1.07 -29.62 40.24
C GLN A 398 1.51 -30.09 41.63
N THR A 399 1.54 -31.41 41.81
CA THR A 399 2.19 -32.06 42.95
C THR A 399 3.36 -32.87 42.42
N VAL A 400 4.57 -32.56 42.87
CA VAL A 400 5.80 -33.18 42.35
C VAL A 400 6.69 -33.68 43.47
N ALA A 401 7.56 -34.65 43.16
CA ALA A 401 8.53 -35.14 44.11
C ALA A 401 9.69 -34.14 44.30
N GLU A 402 10.27 -34.11 45.50
CA GLU A 402 11.45 -33.29 45.78
C GLU A 402 12.61 -33.61 44.83
N ASN A 403 13.33 -32.57 44.42
CA ASN A 403 14.40 -32.57 43.41
C ASN A 403 13.97 -32.80 41.96
N SER A 404 12.67 -32.86 41.65
CA SER A 404 12.21 -32.91 40.26
C SER A 404 12.34 -31.55 39.56
N GLU A 405 12.22 -31.57 38.23
CA GLU A 405 11.99 -30.38 37.42
C GLU A 405 10.49 -30.10 37.32
N ILE A 406 10.10 -28.82 37.38
CA ILE A 406 8.71 -28.35 37.20
C ILE A 406 8.70 -27.43 36.00
N VAL A 407 7.70 -27.59 35.13
CA VAL A 407 7.42 -26.64 34.06
C VAL A 407 6.06 -26.01 34.30
N LEU A 408 6.03 -24.70 34.47
CA LEU A 408 4.82 -23.90 34.53
C LEU A 408 4.57 -23.28 33.16
N GLU A 409 3.64 -23.86 32.42
CA GLU A 409 3.27 -23.37 31.09
C GLU A 409 2.66 -21.98 31.17
N CYS A 410 3.14 -21.06 30.36
CA CYS A 410 2.54 -19.75 30.18
C CYS A 410 2.85 -19.25 28.78
N VAL A 411 1.91 -19.43 27.86
CA VAL A 411 2.06 -19.04 26.46
C VAL A 411 1.01 -18.00 26.13
N VAL A 412 1.46 -16.87 25.62
CA VAL A 412 0.63 -15.71 25.27
C VAL A 412 0.70 -15.46 23.77
N GLU A 413 -0.44 -15.16 23.18
CA GLU A 413 -0.52 -14.62 21.82
C GLU A 413 -0.59 -13.09 21.86
N ASN A 414 -0.02 -12.45 20.83
CA ASN A 414 0.10 -11.00 20.71
C ASN A 414 0.78 -10.35 21.94
N PRO A 415 1.95 -10.84 22.41
CA PRO A 415 2.58 -10.30 23.61
C PRO A 415 2.96 -8.83 23.40
N ILE A 416 2.52 -7.97 24.32
CA ILE A 416 2.78 -6.52 24.24
C ILE A 416 3.88 -6.12 25.23
N GLY A 417 3.75 -6.57 26.47
CA GLY A 417 4.72 -6.27 27.52
C GLY A 417 5.62 -7.45 27.90
N ASP A 418 6.45 -7.21 28.91
CA ASP A 418 7.37 -8.20 29.46
C ASP A 418 6.66 -9.30 30.25
N CYS A 419 7.14 -10.54 30.10
CA CYS A 419 6.76 -11.67 30.94
C CYS A 419 7.30 -11.51 32.37
N LEU A 420 6.47 -11.80 33.37
CA LEU A 420 6.85 -11.89 34.78
C LEU A 420 6.12 -13.02 35.50
N TRP A 421 6.70 -13.44 36.63
CA TRP A 421 6.10 -14.43 37.52
C TRP A 421 5.98 -13.87 38.92
N LEU A 422 4.85 -14.16 39.56
CA LEU A 422 4.62 -13.87 40.97
C LEU A 422 4.64 -15.19 41.73
N LYS A 423 5.39 -15.24 42.83
CA LYS A 423 5.33 -16.31 43.83
C LYS A 423 4.77 -15.76 45.13
N ASP A 424 3.68 -16.32 45.62
CA ASP A 424 3.00 -15.91 46.85
C ASP A 424 2.72 -14.39 46.86
N GLY A 425 2.31 -13.86 45.69
CA GLY A 425 2.06 -12.44 45.46
C GLY A 425 3.30 -11.54 45.32
N ARG A 426 4.51 -12.10 45.31
CA ARG A 426 5.77 -11.35 45.14
C ARG A 426 6.36 -11.56 43.76
N ASN A 427 6.68 -10.46 43.07
CA ASN A 427 7.36 -10.49 41.77
C ASN A 427 8.79 -11.00 41.91
N ILE A 428 9.11 -12.08 41.19
CA ILE A 428 10.47 -12.67 41.15
C ILE A 428 11.37 -11.95 40.13
N GLY A 429 10.82 -11.02 39.36
CA GLY A 429 11.51 -10.13 38.42
C GLY A 429 11.70 -10.74 37.02
N TYR A 430 12.05 -9.88 36.07
CA TYR A 430 12.30 -10.25 34.66
C TYR A 430 13.69 -10.87 34.42
N ASN A 431 14.65 -10.62 35.32
CA ASN A 431 15.98 -11.19 35.27
C ASN A 431 16.06 -12.41 36.21
N LEU A 432 15.88 -13.59 35.63
CA LEU A 432 15.97 -14.86 36.33
C LEU A 432 17.40 -15.32 36.61
N ASP A 433 18.44 -14.70 36.03
CA ASP A 433 19.85 -15.07 36.24
C ASP A 433 20.29 -14.94 37.70
N ARG A 434 19.53 -14.17 38.50
CA ARG A 434 19.72 -14.04 39.95
C ARG A 434 19.28 -15.29 40.73
N TYR A 435 18.55 -16.20 40.10
CA TYR A 435 18.00 -17.42 40.67
C TYR A 435 18.48 -18.63 39.85
N PRO A 436 19.53 -19.34 40.29
CA PRO A 436 20.16 -20.40 39.48
C PRO A 436 19.25 -21.61 39.19
N HIS A 437 18.12 -21.71 39.87
CA HIS A 437 17.12 -22.77 39.73
C HIS A 437 15.90 -22.38 38.90
N TYR A 438 15.83 -21.14 38.40
CA TYR A 438 14.74 -20.67 37.52
C TYR A 438 15.27 -20.38 36.12
N ASN A 439 14.59 -20.89 35.10
CA ASN A 439 14.91 -20.60 33.70
C ASN A 439 13.64 -20.35 32.90
N TRP A 440 13.73 -19.46 31.91
CA TRP A 440 12.69 -19.35 30.89
C TRP A 440 12.77 -20.56 29.96
N ARG A 441 11.61 -21.17 29.66
CA ARG A 441 11.55 -22.31 28.73
C ARG A 441 11.72 -21.88 27.28
N GLY A 442 11.06 -20.79 26.88
CA GLY A 442 10.99 -20.32 25.50
C GLY A 442 11.38 -18.86 25.31
N ASP A 443 11.15 -18.36 24.10
CA ASP A 443 11.46 -16.97 23.75
C ASP A 443 10.28 -16.04 24.11
N ARG A 444 10.51 -15.25 25.15
CA ARG A 444 9.57 -14.24 25.67
C ARG A 444 9.15 -13.22 24.62
N LEU A 445 10.02 -12.87 23.68
CA LEU A 445 9.69 -11.92 22.61
C LEU A 445 8.62 -12.46 21.66
N THR A 446 8.46 -13.79 21.64
CA THR A 446 7.44 -14.50 20.85
C THR A 446 6.24 -14.96 21.67
N GLY A 447 6.22 -14.64 22.97
CA GLY A 447 5.08 -14.90 23.86
C GLY A 447 5.17 -16.18 24.70
N ASP A 448 6.30 -16.90 24.68
CA ASP A 448 6.50 -18.03 25.59
C ASP A 448 7.12 -17.54 26.91
N CYS A 449 6.27 -17.33 27.90
CA CYS A 449 6.59 -16.92 29.27
C CYS A 449 6.69 -18.12 30.22
N SER A 450 6.85 -19.35 29.73
CA SER A 450 6.84 -20.54 30.58
C SER A 450 8.10 -20.62 31.47
N LEU A 451 7.93 -21.03 32.72
CA LEU A 451 8.98 -21.09 33.74
C LEU A 451 9.39 -22.54 34.00
N ILE A 452 10.70 -22.80 33.98
CA ILE A 452 11.32 -24.05 34.44
C ILE A 452 11.88 -23.83 35.84
N ILE A 453 11.53 -24.70 36.77
CA ILE A 453 12.10 -24.78 38.12
C ILE A 453 12.89 -26.08 38.24
N SER A 454 14.21 -25.99 38.33
CA SER A 454 15.09 -27.16 38.44
C SER A 454 15.42 -27.47 39.90
N GLY A 455 15.36 -28.76 40.28
CA GLY A 455 15.67 -29.20 41.64
C GLY A 455 14.68 -28.61 42.66
N ALA A 456 13.40 -28.84 42.45
CA ALA A 456 12.32 -28.27 43.27
C ALA A 456 12.42 -28.72 44.74
N THR A 457 12.29 -27.77 45.68
CA THR A 457 12.33 -28.07 47.13
C THR A 457 11.13 -27.50 47.88
N ALA A 458 10.61 -28.25 48.85
CA ALA A 458 9.38 -27.87 49.57
C ALA A 458 9.51 -26.54 50.34
N GLY A 459 10.70 -26.24 50.89
CA GLY A 459 10.94 -25.00 51.63
C GLY A 459 11.03 -23.75 50.75
N ARG A 460 11.30 -23.90 49.44
CA ARG A 460 11.55 -22.78 48.52
C ARG A 460 10.42 -22.57 47.53
N ASP A 461 9.95 -23.64 46.90
CA ASP A 461 9.12 -23.55 45.69
C ASP A 461 7.63 -23.85 45.94
N ASN A 462 7.28 -24.41 47.10
CA ASN A 462 5.88 -24.52 47.53
C ASN A 462 5.24 -23.13 47.62
N GLY A 463 4.03 -23.00 47.09
CA GLY A 463 3.31 -21.74 47.12
C GLY A 463 2.34 -21.58 45.96
N GLU A 464 1.77 -20.39 45.89
CA GLU A 464 0.93 -19.95 44.79
C GLU A 464 1.76 -19.23 43.74
N TRP A 465 1.58 -19.63 42.49
CA TRP A 465 2.30 -19.12 41.34
C TRP A 465 1.32 -18.50 40.34
N VAL A 466 1.68 -17.32 39.83
CA VAL A 466 0.89 -16.59 38.84
C VAL A 466 1.81 -16.11 37.73
N CYS A 467 1.42 -16.39 36.48
CA CYS A 467 2.06 -15.79 35.32
C CYS A 467 1.39 -14.45 35.02
N GLU A 468 2.20 -13.44 34.76
CA GLU A 468 1.71 -12.12 34.37
C GLU A 468 2.50 -11.59 33.17
N VAL A 469 1.81 -10.92 32.26
CA VAL A 469 2.43 -10.24 31.11
C VAL A 469 1.98 -8.80 31.14
N THR A 470 2.95 -7.89 31.27
CA THR A 470 2.65 -6.45 31.37
C THR A 470 1.89 -5.95 30.15
N GLY A 471 1.14 -4.87 30.33
CA GLY A 471 0.41 -4.19 29.27
C GLY A 471 0.89 -2.75 29.07
N ASP A 472 0.19 -2.02 28.20
CA ASP A 472 0.38 -0.59 27.95
C ASP A 472 -0.91 0.19 28.28
N LEU A 473 -1.07 1.40 27.72
CA LEU A 473 -2.23 2.25 27.98
C LEU A 473 -3.53 1.65 27.44
N ASP A 474 -3.45 0.93 26.32
CA ASP A 474 -4.60 0.46 25.56
C ASP A 474 -4.86 -1.04 25.75
N ASN A 475 -3.86 -1.78 26.25
CA ASN A 475 -3.92 -3.21 26.49
C ASN A 475 -3.60 -3.53 27.95
N PRO A 476 -4.56 -4.04 28.74
CA PRO A 476 -4.32 -4.31 30.15
C PRO A 476 -3.35 -5.49 30.35
N THR A 477 -2.65 -5.47 31.48
CA THR A 477 -1.82 -6.59 31.95
C THR A 477 -2.64 -7.89 31.99
N LEU A 478 -2.08 -8.96 31.44
CA LEU A 478 -2.63 -10.31 31.59
C LEU A 478 -2.15 -10.95 32.87
N THR A 479 -3.07 -11.48 33.68
CA THR A 479 -2.74 -12.19 34.91
C THR A 479 -3.44 -13.55 34.90
N SER A 480 -2.68 -14.64 35.06
CA SER A 480 -3.27 -15.99 35.12
C SER A 480 -4.00 -16.22 36.44
N ASN A 481 -4.88 -17.22 36.49
CA ASN A 481 -5.36 -17.71 37.77
C ASN A 481 -4.17 -18.25 38.61
N PRO A 482 -4.19 -18.08 39.95
CA PRO A 482 -3.18 -18.66 40.82
C PRO A 482 -3.19 -20.18 40.76
N VAL A 483 -2.00 -20.79 40.66
CA VAL A 483 -1.82 -22.24 40.71
C VAL A 483 -0.97 -22.63 41.90
N LYS A 484 -1.26 -23.78 42.51
CA LYS A 484 -0.54 -24.29 43.67
C LYS A 484 0.49 -25.33 43.25
N ILE A 485 1.71 -25.13 43.74
CA ILE A 485 2.77 -26.11 43.64
C ILE A 485 3.00 -26.72 45.01
N LEU A 486 2.89 -28.05 45.07
CA LEU A 486 3.13 -28.84 46.26
C LEU A 486 4.24 -29.85 46.00
N ILE A 487 5.30 -29.78 46.79
CA ILE A 487 6.43 -30.68 46.71
C ILE A 487 6.31 -31.68 47.85
N THR A 488 6.22 -32.96 47.47
CA THR A 488 6.19 -34.08 48.41
C THR A 488 7.59 -34.66 48.56
N ALA A 489 7.94 -35.09 49.77
CA ALA A 489 9.17 -35.83 49.99
C ALA A 489 9.24 -37.00 49.02
N ALA A 490 10.40 -37.20 48.39
CA ALA A 490 10.62 -38.38 47.56
C ALA A 490 10.40 -39.63 48.42
N GLU A 491 9.61 -40.60 47.95
CA GLU A 491 9.47 -41.87 48.65
C GLU A 491 10.88 -42.47 48.85
N PRO A 492 11.22 -42.95 50.07
CA PRO A 492 12.50 -43.59 50.28
C PRO A 492 12.58 -44.80 49.35
N SER A 493 13.64 -44.85 48.53
CA SER A 493 13.95 -46.04 47.77
C SER A 493 14.09 -47.24 48.72
N PRO A 494 13.59 -48.43 48.36
CA PRO A 494 13.75 -49.61 49.20
C PRO A 494 15.21 -50.08 49.15
N SER A 495 16.08 -49.48 49.96
CA SER A 495 17.44 -49.98 50.15
C SER A 495 17.44 -51.12 51.17
N GLU A 496 17.66 -52.33 50.66
CA GLU A 496 18.72 -53.22 51.15
C GLU A 496 18.73 -53.49 52.67
N LYS A 497 17.86 -54.42 53.10
CA LYS A 497 18.10 -55.25 54.29
C LYS A 497 17.59 -56.68 54.07
N ALA A 498 18.44 -57.52 53.49
CA ALA A 498 18.45 -58.95 53.80
C ALA A 498 19.86 -59.30 54.28
N LYS A 499 19.98 -59.35 55.61
CA LYS A 499 21.19 -59.78 56.33
C LYS A 499 21.51 -61.23 56.04
N THR A 500 22.80 -61.49 55.93
CA THR A 500 23.49 -62.76 56.13
C THR A 500 23.15 -63.42 57.46
N GLU A 501 23.30 -64.75 57.46
CA GLU A 501 23.47 -65.71 58.57
C GLU A 501 22.22 -66.42 59.13
N LEU A 502 22.05 -67.67 58.68
CA LEU A 502 22.37 -68.84 59.51
C LEU A 502 23.02 -69.95 58.68
#